data_AF-A0A841F464-F1
#
_entry.id   AF-A0A841F464-F1
#
_cell.length_a   1.000
_cell.length_b   1.000
_cell.length_c   1.000
_cell.angle_alpha   90.00
_cell.angle_beta   90.00
_cell.angle_gamma   90.00
#
_symmetry.space_group_name_H-M   'P 1'
#
loop_
_entity.id
_entity.type
_entity.pdbx_description
1 polymer ?
#
loop_
_entity_poly.entity_id
_entity_poly.type
_entity_poly.pdbx_seq_one_letter_code
_entity_poly.pdbx_strand_id
1 'polypeptide(L)'
;MKAKYFLVMDADTVLIKPHSFIVEGKTVFYCRDWSQPEYFNTYHKLLGMKAPRPRSFVTHYMLFEKSKLSALKQKIEAIHKLPWYKAIISSINKKKQFGFSEYETYANFMYTKNPGSMILRSSMNKSLSMNASSLKEQQIRHLALKYRSLSFHKRKIYSKAP
;
A
#
# COMPACT_ATOMS: atom_id res chain seq x y z
N MET A 1 1.93 -21.55 -16.75
CA MET A 1 2.87 -20.61 -16.09
C MET A 1 2.19 -19.91 -14.93
N LYS A 2 2.86 -19.72 -13.78
CA LYS A 2 2.29 -18.96 -12.64
C LYS A 2 2.33 -17.46 -12.94
N ALA A 3 1.27 -16.71 -12.62
CA ALA A 3 1.23 -15.26 -12.80
C ALA A 3 2.41 -14.57 -12.07
N LYS A 4 3.15 -13.70 -12.76
CA LYS A 4 4.31 -12.95 -12.21
C LYS A 4 3.89 -11.89 -11.18
N TYR A 5 2.73 -11.30 -11.39
CA TYR A 5 2.19 -10.22 -10.58
C TYR A 5 0.88 -10.63 -9.91
N PHE A 6 0.53 -9.93 -8.84
CA PHE A 6 -0.82 -9.96 -8.27
C PHE A 6 -1.17 -8.57 -7.76
N LEU A 7 -2.42 -8.17 -7.93
CA LEU A 7 -2.97 -6.92 -7.42
C LEU A 7 -3.62 -7.20 -6.07
N VAL A 8 -3.23 -6.44 -5.05
CA VAL A 8 -3.97 -6.37 -3.79
C VAL A 8 -4.81 -5.11 -3.82
N MET A 9 -6.05 -5.20 -3.38
CA MET A 9 -6.98 -4.08 -3.28
C MET A 9 -7.90 -4.28 -2.07
N ASP A 10 -8.19 -3.19 -1.37
CA ASP A 10 -9.14 -3.19 -0.28
C ASP A 10 -10.54 -3.54 -0.79
N ALA A 11 -11.26 -4.41 -0.09
CA ALA A 11 -12.58 -4.89 -0.51
C ALA A 11 -13.66 -3.79 -0.54
N ASP A 12 -13.41 -2.66 0.13
CA ASP A 12 -14.28 -1.49 0.18
C ASP A 12 -13.89 -0.41 -0.84
N THR A 13 -13.05 -0.74 -1.82
CA THR A 13 -12.54 0.20 -2.82
C THR A 13 -12.98 -0.15 -4.23
N VAL A 14 -13.47 0.85 -4.96
CA VAL A 14 -13.91 0.74 -6.36
C VAL A 14 -13.07 1.66 -7.24
N LEU A 15 -12.53 1.12 -8.34
CA LEU A 15 -11.82 1.89 -9.36
C LEU A 15 -12.83 2.50 -10.35
N ILE A 16 -12.82 3.82 -10.51
CA ILE A 16 -13.78 4.56 -11.33
C ILE A 16 -13.15 5.25 -12.56
N LYS A 17 -11.85 5.01 -12.77
CA LYS A 17 -11.09 5.40 -13.97
C LYS A 17 -10.25 4.21 -14.45
N PRO A 18 -9.81 4.18 -15.71
CA PRO A 18 -8.78 3.24 -16.14
C PRO A 18 -7.51 3.34 -15.27
N HIS A 19 -7.01 2.18 -14.83
CA HIS A 19 -5.75 2.05 -14.10
C HIS A 19 -4.77 1.22 -14.91
N SER A 20 -3.54 1.72 -15.02
CA SER A 20 -2.39 0.92 -15.46
C SER A 20 -1.49 0.71 -14.27
N PHE A 21 -1.06 -0.53 -14.07
CA PHE A 21 -0.12 -0.91 -13.01
C PHE A 21 1.29 -1.20 -13.55
N ILE A 22 1.41 -1.33 -14.87
CA ILE A 22 2.66 -1.45 -15.60
C ILE A 22 2.56 -0.52 -16.81
N VAL A 23 3.57 0.32 -17.02
CA VAL A 23 3.71 1.21 -18.19
C VAL A 23 5.16 1.11 -18.63
N GLU A 24 5.41 0.72 -19.89
CA GLU A 24 6.76 0.59 -20.45
C GLU A 24 7.71 -0.25 -19.57
N GLY A 25 7.19 -1.38 -19.04
CA GLY A 25 7.95 -2.26 -18.15
C GLY A 25 8.18 -1.74 -16.72
N LYS A 26 7.78 -0.50 -16.41
CA LYS A 26 7.87 0.10 -15.06
C LYS A 26 6.60 -0.15 -14.27
N THR A 27 6.74 -0.41 -12.97
CA THR A 27 5.57 -0.59 -12.08
C THR A 27 5.03 0.76 -11.63
N VAL A 28 3.72 0.95 -11.75
CA VAL A 28 3.03 2.16 -11.27
C VAL A 28 2.61 1.96 -9.82
N PHE A 29 3.13 2.83 -8.94
CA PHE A 29 2.74 2.90 -7.54
C PHE A 29 1.81 4.11 -7.34
N TYR A 30 0.60 3.84 -6.88
CA TYR A 30 -0.38 4.87 -6.56
C TYR A 30 -0.17 5.32 -5.10
N CYS A 31 0.18 6.59 -4.93
CA CYS A 31 0.60 7.20 -3.67
C CYS A 31 -0.45 8.18 -3.15
N ARG A 32 -0.37 8.49 -1.85
CA ARG A 32 -1.14 9.56 -1.21
C ARG A 32 -0.25 10.35 -0.27
N ASP A 33 -0.83 11.35 0.38
CA ASP A 33 -0.11 12.25 1.29
C ASP A 33 -0.54 11.95 2.75
N TRP A 34 -0.45 10.68 3.16
CA TRP A 34 -0.73 10.24 4.53
C TRP A 34 0.06 8.98 4.82
N SER A 35 0.87 8.99 5.89
CA SER A 35 1.59 7.83 6.41
C SER A 35 1.67 7.91 7.93
N GLN A 36 2.35 6.95 8.56
CA GLN A 36 2.57 6.92 10.00
C GLN A 36 4.06 6.75 10.31
N PRO A 37 4.64 7.52 11.25
CA PRO A 37 6.06 7.42 11.61
C PRO A 37 6.48 5.98 11.94
N GLU A 38 5.58 5.24 12.58
CA GLU A 38 5.83 3.90 13.09
C GLU A 38 6.03 2.87 11.97
N TYR A 39 5.43 3.07 10.79
CA TYR A 39 5.69 2.23 9.62
C TYR A 39 7.17 2.25 9.24
N PHE A 40 7.78 3.42 9.32
CA PHE A 40 9.16 3.59 8.93
C PHE A 40 10.16 3.24 10.05
N ASN A 41 9.74 3.37 11.30
CA ASN A 41 10.49 2.83 12.44
C ASN A 41 10.57 1.29 12.32
N THR A 42 9.44 0.64 12.01
CA THR A 42 9.40 -0.80 11.74
C THR A 42 10.21 -1.16 10.50
N TYR A 43 10.13 -0.38 9.41
CA TYR A 43 10.99 -0.58 8.23
C TYR A 43 12.47 -0.59 8.59
N HIS A 44 12.92 0.38 9.40
CA HIS A 44 14.31 0.48 9.81
C HIS A 44 14.77 -0.72 10.62
N LYS A 45 13.96 -1.20 11.56
CA LYS A 45 14.23 -2.43 12.32
C LYS A 45 14.28 -3.66 11.42
N LEU A 46 13.40 -3.74 10.42
CA LEU A 46 13.31 -4.90 9.53
C LEU A 46 14.49 -5.00 8.55
N LEU A 47 14.96 -3.86 8.03
CA LEU A 47 15.89 -3.82 6.90
C LEU A 47 17.25 -3.20 7.24
N GLY A 48 17.44 -2.70 8.46
CA GLY A 48 18.68 -2.10 8.93
C GLY A 48 18.99 -0.74 8.30
N MET A 49 18.04 -0.12 7.57
CA MET A 49 18.26 1.12 6.85
C MET A 49 17.03 2.02 6.87
N LYS A 50 17.21 3.32 6.68
CA LYS A 50 16.09 4.26 6.61
C LYS A 50 15.33 4.06 5.29
N ALA A 51 14.00 4.05 5.36
CA ALA A 51 13.15 4.10 4.16
C ALA A 51 13.41 5.41 3.38
N PRO A 52 13.48 5.39 2.04
CA PRO A 52 13.63 6.60 1.23
C PRO A 52 12.44 7.56 1.31
N ARG A 53 11.21 7.04 1.42
CA ARG A 53 9.95 7.79 1.59
C ARG A 53 9.73 8.92 0.56
N PRO A 54 9.89 8.68 -0.75
CA PRO A 54 9.68 9.72 -1.76
C PRO A 54 8.24 10.25 -1.75
N ARG A 55 7.29 9.39 -1.36
CA ARG A 55 5.88 9.67 -1.10
C ARG A 55 5.37 8.64 -0.09
N SER A 56 4.15 8.82 0.42
CA SER A 56 3.51 7.70 1.10
C SER A 56 2.95 6.69 0.11
N PHE A 57 3.29 5.44 0.34
CA PHE A 57 2.77 4.29 -0.39
C PHE A 57 1.56 3.65 0.28
N VAL A 58 1.12 4.13 1.46
CA VAL A 58 -0.11 3.66 2.06
C VAL A 58 -1.27 4.01 1.13
N THR A 59 -1.91 3.01 0.55
CA THR A 59 -2.94 3.19 -0.48
C THR A 59 -4.00 2.11 -0.33
N HIS A 60 -5.00 2.11 -1.19
CA HIS A 60 -6.09 1.12 -1.20
C HIS A 60 -5.83 -0.03 -2.17
N TYR A 61 -4.79 0.07 -3.01
CA TYR A 61 -4.43 -0.96 -3.97
C TYR A 61 -2.97 -0.85 -4.42
N MET A 62 -2.30 -1.99 -4.58
CA MET A 62 -0.91 -2.05 -5.03
C MET A 62 -0.64 -3.33 -5.82
N LEU A 63 0.10 -3.19 -6.92
CA LEU A 63 0.60 -4.33 -7.68
C LEU A 63 1.91 -4.85 -7.06
N PHE A 64 1.94 -6.13 -6.73
CA PHE A 64 3.14 -6.81 -6.25
C PHE A 64 3.74 -7.70 -7.34
N GLU A 65 5.06 -7.71 -7.41
CA GLU A 65 5.83 -8.65 -8.22
C GLU A 65 6.35 -9.76 -7.31
N LYS A 66 6.00 -11.03 -7.63
CA LYS A 66 6.26 -12.16 -6.74
C LYS A 66 7.74 -12.35 -6.42
N SER A 67 8.62 -12.23 -7.42
CA SER A 67 10.07 -12.35 -7.25
C SER A 67 10.62 -11.29 -6.29
N LYS A 68 10.17 -10.04 -6.44
CA LYS A 68 10.63 -8.91 -5.64
C LYS A 68 10.11 -8.96 -4.20
N LEU A 69 8.86 -9.39 -4.02
CA LEU A 69 8.30 -9.65 -2.70
C LEU A 69 9.00 -10.82 -2.01
N SER A 70 9.35 -11.88 -2.75
CA SER A 70 10.16 -12.99 -2.23
C SER A 70 11.53 -12.51 -1.76
N ALA A 71 12.21 -11.67 -2.56
CA ALA A 71 13.50 -11.09 -2.20
C ALA A 71 13.42 -10.19 -0.95
N LEU A 72 12.32 -9.44 -0.76
CA LEU A 72 12.07 -8.68 0.46
C LEU A 72 11.95 -9.62 1.68
N LYS A 73 11.13 -10.67 1.57
CA LYS A 73 10.92 -11.65 2.66
C LYS A 73 12.23 -12.32 3.05
N GLN A 74 12.99 -12.80 2.06
CA GLN A 74 14.31 -13.41 2.29
C GLN A 74 15.30 -12.43 2.94
N LYS A 75 15.29 -11.15 2.55
CA LYS A 75 16.13 -10.13 3.18
C LYS A 75 15.79 -9.93 4.67
N ILE A 76 14.50 -9.88 4.99
CA ILE A 76 14.02 -9.80 6.39
C ILE A 76 14.47 -11.06 7.17
N GLU A 77 14.26 -12.25 6.62
CA GLU A 77 14.64 -13.53 7.25
C GLU A 77 16.15 -13.62 7.49
N ALA A 78 16.95 -13.17 6.53
CA ALA A 78 18.40 -13.18 6.63
C ALA A 78 18.93 -12.28 7.75
N ILE A 79 18.29 -11.13 7.99
CA ILE A 79 18.65 -10.18 9.05
C ILE A 79 18.23 -10.71 10.42
N HIS A 80 16.99 -11.22 10.53
CA HIS A 80 16.37 -11.55 11.81
C HIS A 80 16.56 -13.00 12.24
N LYS A 81 17.01 -13.88 11.34
CA LYS A 81 17.08 -15.34 11.56
C LYS A 81 15.76 -15.95 12.03
N LEU A 82 14.66 -15.38 11.56
CA LEU A 82 13.28 -15.77 11.86
C LEU A 82 12.47 -15.76 10.58
N PRO A 83 11.39 -16.57 10.45
CA PRO A 83 10.42 -16.43 9.37
C PRO A 83 9.94 -14.98 9.24
N TRP A 84 9.82 -14.46 8.01
CA TRP A 84 9.63 -13.03 7.75
C TRP A 84 8.48 -12.40 8.55
N TYR A 85 7.37 -13.12 8.72
CA TYR A 85 6.19 -12.63 9.45
C TYR A 85 6.42 -12.56 10.96
N LYS A 86 7.20 -13.48 11.54
CA LYS A 86 7.59 -13.43 12.96
C LYS A 86 8.50 -12.23 13.22
N ALA A 87 9.44 -11.94 12.30
CA ALA A 87 10.28 -10.76 12.36
C ALA A 87 9.48 -9.45 12.30
N ILE A 88 8.42 -9.39 11.49
CA ILE A 88 7.49 -8.25 11.47
C ILE A 88 6.80 -8.11 12.83
N ILE A 89 6.18 -9.18 13.34
CA ILE A 89 5.43 -9.15 14.62
C ILE A 89 6.33 -8.77 15.81
N SER A 90 7.61 -9.18 15.81
CA SER A 90 8.55 -8.80 16.86
C SER A 90 9.08 -7.36 16.72
N SER A 91 9.07 -6.80 15.50
CA SER A 91 9.60 -5.45 15.23
C SER A 91 8.59 -4.31 15.49
N ILE A 92 7.29 -4.59 15.41
CA ILE A 92 6.24 -3.58 15.61
C ILE A 92 6.15 -3.08 17.06
N ASN A 93 5.80 -1.81 17.22
CA ASN A 93 5.38 -1.29 18.52
C ASN A 93 3.91 -1.61 18.78
N LYS A 94 3.65 -2.61 19.62
CA LYS A 94 2.29 -3.06 19.96
C LYS A 94 1.44 -2.03 20.72
N LYS A 95 2.05 -0.97 21.26
CA LYS A 95 1.35 0.15 21.92
C LYS A 95 0.83 1.19 20.92
N LYS A 96 1.18 1.07 19.64
CA LYS A 96 0.82 2.03 18.59
C LYS A 96 -0.21 1.39 17.65
N GLN A 97 -1.25 2.15 17.32
CA GLN A 97 -2.32 1.68 16.42
C GLN A 97 -1.77 1.25 15.06
N PHE A 98 -0.78 1.98 14.54
CA PHE A 98 -0.24 1.80 13.20
C PHE A 98 1.21 1.27 13.28
N GLY A 99 1.36 -0.04 13.51
CA GLY A 99 2.68 -0.64 13.75
C GLY A 99 3.45 -1.04 12.49
N PHE A 100 2.78 -1.38 11.39
CA PHE A 100 3.39 -1.89 10.17
C PHE A 100 2.52 -1.55 8.94
N SER A 101 3.17 -1.32 7.81
CA SER A 101 2.51 -1.21 6.51
C SER A 101 3.31 -2.02 5.48
N GLU A 102 2.66 -3.02 4.90
CA GLU A 102 3.16 -3.83 3.80
C GLU A 102 3.43 -2.99 2.56
N TYR A 103 2.57 -2.01 2.30
CA TYR A 103 2.71 -1.09 1.17
C TYR A 103 3.92 -0.19 1.32
N GLU A 104 4.11 0.45 2.48
CA GLU A 104 5.32 1.24 2.75
C GLU A 104 6.56 0.35 2.68
N THR A 105 6.50 -0.86 3.26
CA THR A 105 7.69 -1.73 3.32
C THR A 105 8.11 -2.21 1.94
N TYR A 106 7.17 -2.70 1.13
CA TYR A 106 7.47 -3.19 -0.21
C TYR A 106 7.90 -2.08 -1.16
N ALA A 107 7.15 -0.99 -1.23
CA ALA A 107 7.44 0.07 -2.18
C ALA A 107 8.73 0.84 -1.85
N ASN A 108 9.06 1.04 -0.56
CA ASN A 108 10.35 1.63 -0.20
C ASN A 108 11.52 0.68 -0.49
N PHE A 109 11.37 -0.63 -0.28
CA PHE A 109 12.39 -1.62 -0.65
C PHE A 109 12.66 -1.63 -2.16
N MET A 110 11.60 -1.53 -2.96
CA MET A 110 11.65 -1.39 -4.41
C MET A 110 12.38 -0.10 -4.82
N TYR A 111 12.02 1.01 -4.18
CA TYR A 111 12.60 2.32 -4.46
C TYR A 111 14.09 2.36 -4.13
N THR A 112 14.51 1.76 -3.02
CA THR A 112 15.94 1.64 -2.69
C THR A 112 16.75 0.90 -3.76
N LYS A 113 16.18 -0.14 -4.38
CA LYS A 113 16.92 -0.96 -5.35
C LYS A 113 17.01 -0.31 -6.73
N ASN A 114 15.90 0.23 -7.24
CA ASN A 114 15.86 0.83 -8.57
C ASN A 114 14.68 1.80 -8.70
N PRO A 115 14.85 3.09 -8.32
CA PRO A 115 13.81 4.11 -8.50
C PRO A 115 13.33 4.24 -9.95
N GLY A 116 14.23 4.07 -10.93
CA GLY A 116 13.92 4.18 -12.36
C GLY A 116 12.97 3.12 -12.90
N SER A 117 12.78 2.02 -12.15
CA SER A 117 11.80 0.98 -12.46
C SER A 117 10.37 1.28 -11.96
N MET A 118 10.19 2.43 -11.31
CA MET A 118 8.93 2.82 -10.67
C MET A 118 8.38 4.11 -11.28
N ILE A 119 7.05 4.19 -11.39
CA ILE A 119 6.31 5.41 -11.70
C ILE A 119 5.46 5.74 -10.48
N LEU A 120 5.69 6.90 -9.86
CA LEU A 120 4.90 7.38 -8.73
C LEU A 120 3.73 8.21 -9.24
N ARG A 121 2.49 7.81 -8.92
CA ARG A 121 1.28 8.48 -9.40
C ARG A 121 0.35 8.80 -8.23
N SER A 122 -0.36 9.92 -8.27
CA SER A 122 -1.37 10.20 -7.23
C SER A 122 -2.54 9.20 -7.34
N SER A 123 -2.89 8.57 -6.22
CA SER A 123 -4.02 7.65 -6.09
C SER A 123 -5.36 8.34 -6.28
N MET A 124 -5.48 9.62 -5.88
CA MET A 124 -6.71 10.41 -5.98
C MET A 124 -7.96 9.64 -5.52
N ASN A 125 -7.86 8.97 -4.36
CA ASN A 125 -8.98 8.27 -3.73
C ASN A 125 -9.94 9.28 -3.06
N LYS A 126 -11.25 9.07 -3.19
CA LYS A 126 -12.27 9.77 -2.42
C LYS A 126 -12.98 8.79 -1.47
N SER A 127 -12.91 9.07 -0.18
CA SER A 127 -13.73 8.34 0.81
C SER A 127 -15.17 8.86 0.79
N LEU A 128 -16.13 7.92 0.77
CA LEU A 128 -17.57 8.16 0.83
C LEU A 128 -18.17 7.42 2.03
N SER A 129 -19.02 8.10 2.79
CA SER A 129 -19.75 7.53 3.93
C SER A 129 -21.15 7.07 3.50
N MET A 130 -21.21 6.12 2.57
CA MET A 130 -22.45 5.56 2.03
C MET A 130 -22.25 4.11 1.60
N ASN A 131 -23.33 3.41 1.23
CA ASN A 131 -23.21 2.09 0.60
C ASN A 131 -22.79 2.26 -0.86
N ALA A 132 -21.86 1.44 -1.34
CA ALA A 132 -21.41 1.49 -2.73
C ALA A 132 -22.58 1.26 -3.72
N SER A 133 -23.54 0.41 -3.36
CA SER A 133 -24.73 0.10 -4.16
C SER A 133 -25.68 1.28 -4.36
N SER A 134 -25.59 2.36 -3.56
CA SER A 134 -26.44 3.53 -3.72
C SER A 134 -25.86 4.60 -4.64
N LEU A 135 -24.67 4.39 -5.21
CA LEU A 135 -24.09 5.29 -6.20
C LEU A 135 -24.77 5.12 -7.57
N LYS A 136 -25.28 6.23 -8.08
CA LYS A 136 -25.80 6.30 -9.45
C LYS A 136 -24.66 6.47 -10.45
N GLU A 137 -24.83 5.93 -11.65
CA GLU A 137 -23.80 6.00 -12.70
C GLU A 137 -23.39 7.46 -13.03
N GLN A 138 -24.35 8.38 -13.06
CA GLN A 138 -24.06 9.81 -13.28
C GLN A 138 -23.13 10.40 -12.20
N GLN A 139 -23.30 10.00 -10.94
CA GLN A 139 -22.43 10.42 -9.85
C GLN A 139 -21.02 9.83 -10.01
N ILE A 140 -20.92 8.56 -10.43
CA ILE A 140 -19.64 7.92 -10.72
C ILE A 140 -18.92 8.65 -11.85
N ARG A 141 -19.61 8.96 -12.96
CA ARG A 141 -19.03 9.71 -14.09
C ARG A 141 -18.54 11.10 -13.67
N HIS A 142 -19.32 11.83 -12.86
CA HIS A 142 -18.90 13.13 -12.33
C HIS A 142 -17.69 13.02 -11.40
N LEU A 143 -17.69 12.06 -10.46
CA LEU A 143 -16.55 11.80 -9.59
C LEU A 143 -15.30 11.38 -10.37
N ALA A 144 -15.49 10.62 -11.45
CA ALA A 144 -14.46 10.22 -12.40
C ALA A 144 -13.96 11.38 -13.28
N LEU A 145 -14.38 12.62 -13.07
CA LEU A 145 -13.63 13.76 -13.62
C LEU A 145 -12.39 14.04 -12.76
N LYS A 146 -12.50 13.91 -11.43
CA LYS A 146 -11.46 14.30 -10.47
C LYS A 146 -10.74 13.12 -9.83
N TYR A 147 -11.46 12.08 -9.43
CA TYR A 147 -10.95 10.97 -8.63
C TYR A 147 -10.68 9.73 -9.47
N ARG A 148 -9.79 8.85 -9.00
CA ARG A 148 -9.52 7.55 -9.66
C ARG A 148 -10.25 6.41 -8.99
N SER A 149 -10.42 6.48 -7.68
CA SER A 149 -11.05 5.42 -6.89
C SER A 149 -11.93 5.99 -5.79
N LEU A 150 -12.92 5.23 -5.38
CA LEU A 150 -13.81 5.52 -4.26
C LEU A 150 -13.60 4.48 -3.17
N SER A 151 -13.55 4.90 -1.91
CA SER A 151 -13.51 3.97 -0.76
C SER A 151 -14.70 4.19 0.18
N PHE A 152 -15.30 3.11 0.67
CA PHE A 152 -16.57 3.13 1.40
C PHE A 152 -16.37 2.82 2.89
N HIS A 153 -15.58 3.66 3.57
CA HIS A 153 -15.28 3.52 5.00
C HIS A 153 -16.51 3.82 5.87
N LYS A 154 -17.13 2.81 6.47
CA LYS A 154 -18.04 3.01 7.63
C LYS A 154 -17.21 3.07 8.90
N ARG A 155 -16.72 4.27 9.27
CA ARG A 155 -15.82 4.47 10.44
C ARG A 155 -16.46 4.24 11.82
N LYS A 156 -17.64 3.62 11.92
CA LYS A 156 -18.35 3.43 13.20
C LYS A 156 -17.65 2.51 14.22
N ILE A 157 -16.54 1.83 13.89
CA ILE A 157 -16.02 0.69 14.69
C ILE A 157 -14.58 0.86 15.21
N TYR A 158 -13.88 1.99 14.98
CA TYR A 158 -12.49 2.11 15.46
C TYR A 158 -12.30 2.70 16.86
N SER A 159 -13.36 3.04 17.59
CA SER A 159 -13.25 3.37 19.02
C SER A 159 -13.35 2.10 19.86
N LYS A 160 -12.22 1.61 20.38
CA LYS A 160 -12.29 0.90 21.66
C LYS A 160 -12.71 1.94 22.69
N ALA A 161 -13.80 1.66 23.41
CA ALA A 161 -14.16 2.45 24.59
C ALA A 161 -12.94 2.50 25.54
N PRO A 162 -12.74 3.63 26.26
CA PRO A 162 -11.64 3.81 27.19
C PRO A 162 -11.60 2.72 28.28
#